data_AF-A0A5N7CD46-F1
#
_entry.id   AF-A0A5N7CD46-F1
#
_cell.length_a   1.000
_cell.length_b   1.000
_cell.length_c   1.000
_cell.angle_alpha   90.00
_cell.angle_beta   90.00
_cell.angle_gamma   90.00
#
_symmetry.space_group_name_H-M   'P 1'
#
loop_
_entity.id
_entity.type
_entity.pdbx_description
1 polymer ?
#
loop_
_entity_poly.entity_id
_entity_poly.type
_entity_poly.pdbx_seq_one_letter_code
_entity_poly.pdbx_strand_id
1 'polypeptide(L)'
;MAQRKPGKANSEQDIYLKNSKVSTACTNCQTHRIRCNVDKPCQQCVKHSHECVWDESSDGRRKAALKSAQHDLDHNRTILNQLFNAIHECECESLQDIIQVIKQGATPEEVIKMATEYLKQIPVHPYPKKEASENTEEQ
;
A
#
# COMPACT_ATOMS: atom_id res chain seq x y z
N MET A 1 -52.57 -16.92 45.21
CA MET A 1 -51.70 -17.22 44.05
C MET A 1 -51.42 -15.94 43.30
N ALA A 2 -50.18 -15.45 43.32
CA ALA A 2 -49.73 -14.40 42.41
C ALA A 2 -48.23 -14.63 42.15
N GLN A 3 -47.93 -15.28 41.03
CA GLN A 3 -46.57 -15.59 40.62
C GLN A 3 -45.88 -14.31 40.17
N ARG A 4 -44.71 -14.02 40.75
CA ARG A 4 -43.78 -12.99 40.25
C ARG A 4 -43.09 -13.52 39.00
N LYS A 5 -43.17 -12.78 37.89
CA LYS A 5 -42.40 -13.08 36.66
C LYS A 5 -40.93 -12.65 36.83
N PRO A 6 -39.93 -13.45 36.43
CA PRO A 6 -38.53 -13.03 36.42
C PRO A 6 -38.19 -12.36 35.08
N GLY A 7 -37.81 -11.08 35.12
CA GLY A 7 -37.39 -10.29 33.96
C GLY A 7 -35.87 -10.19 33.85
N LYS A 8 -35.30 -11.19 33.17
CA LYS A 8 -33.96 -11.39 32.57
C LYS A 8 -32.80 -10.43 32.93
N ALA A 9 -31.72 -11.08 33.38
CA ALA A 9 -30.38 -10.55 33.56
C ALA A 9 -29.87 -9.78 32.33
N ASN A 10 -29.32 -8.59 32.58
CA ASN A 10 -28.53 -7.81 31.64
C ASN A 10 -27.10 -8.36 31.72
N SER A 11 -26.71 -9.19 30.76
CA SER A 11 -25.42 -9.89 30.81
C SER A 11 -24.29 -8.92 30.48
N GLU A 12 -23.18 -8.95 31.22
CA GLU A 12 -22.01 -8.07 30.99
C GLU A 12 -21.46 -8.16 29.55
N GLN A 13 -21.77 -9.25 28.84
CA GLN A 13 -21.44 -9.48 27.43
C GLN A 13 -22.24 -8.55 26.49
N ASP A 14 -23.50 -8.23 26.81
CA ASP A 14 -24.36 -7.34 26.01
C ASP A 14 -23.85 -5.88 26.04
N ILE A 15 -23.20 -5.47 27.14
CA ILE A 15 -22.64 -4.13 27.30
C ILE A 15 -21.37 -3.96 26.44
N TYR A 16 -20.54 -5.01 26.35
CA TYR A 16 -19.32 -4.99 25.55
C TYR A 16 -19.62 -4.86 24.05
N LEU A 17 -20.62 -5.60 23.55
CA LEU A 17 -21.03 -5.52 22.14
C LEU A 17 -21.63 -4.16 21.80
N LYS A 18 -22.43 -3.58 22.71
CA LYS A 18 -23.11 -2.30 22.50
C LYS A 18 -22.19 -1.07 22.48
N ASN A 19 -21.05 -1.11 23.17
CA ASN A 19 -20.10 0.01 23.23
C ASN A 19 -18.84 -0.19 22.37
N SER A 20 -18.64 -1.39 21.83
CA SER A 20 -17.48 -1.71 21.00
C SER A 20 -17.47 -0.91 19.69
N LYS A 21 -16.34 -0.24 19.43
CA LYS A 21 -16.11 0.50 18.19
C LYS A 21 -15.68 -0.48 17.11
N VAL A 22 -16.24 -0.31 15.91
CA VAL A 22 -15.80 -1.02 14.72
C VAL A 22 -14.66 -0.27 14.05
N SER A 23 -13.72 -1.03 13.48
CA SER A 23 -12.59 -0.47 12.73
C SER A 23 -13.02 0.18 11.42
N THR A 24 -14.16 -0.25 10.87
CA THR A 24 -14.77 0.26 9.63
C THR A 24 -16.28 0.33 9.88
N ALA A 25 -16.95 1.40 9.47
CA ALA A 25 -18.41 1.49 9.59
C ALA A 25 -19.08 0.86 8.36
N CYS A 26 -20.31 0.35 8.50
CA CYS A 26 -21.12 -0.01 7.32
C CYS A 26 -21.40 1.23 6.45
N THR A 27 -21.74 1.02 5.17
CA THR A 27 -21.89 2.09 4.17
C THR A 27 -22.94 3.13 4.57
N ASN A 28 -24.05 2.70 5.16
CA ASN A 28 -25.10 3.60 5.64
C ASN A 28 -24.61 4.49 6.79
N CYS A 29 -24.00 3.90 7.83
CA CYS A 29 -23.44 4.66 8.94
C CYS A 29 -22.30 5.59 8.50
N GLN A 30 -21.50 5.17 7.51
CA GLN A 30 -20.45 5.99 6.92
C GLN A 30 -21.02 7.21 6.19
N THR A 31 -22.08 7.01 5.39
CA THR A 31 -22.76 8.06 4.62
C THR A 31 -23.40 9.10 5.55
N HIS A 32 -24.05 8.64 6.62
CA HIS A 32 -24.71 9.51 7.60
C HIS A 32 -23.77 10.06 8.68
N ARG A 33 -22.48 9.67 8.68
CA ARG A 33 -21.48 10.09 9.68
C ARG A 33 -21.91 9.82 11.13
N ILE A 34 -22.52 8.66 11.36
CA ILE A 34 -23.00 8.21 12.68
C ILE A 34 -22.21 7.01 13.19
N ARG A 35 -22.28 6.75 14.50
CA ARG A 35 -21.57 5.64 15.14
C ARG A 35 -22.13 4.29 14.66
N CYS A 36 -21.25 3.43 14.18
CA CYS A 36 -21.54 2.05 13.82
C CYS A 36 -21.07 1.10 14.95
N ASN A 37 -21.77 -0.03 15.11
CA ASN A 37 -21.51 -1.04 16.15
C ASN A 37 -21.05 -2.35 15.51
N VAL A 38 -20.44 -3.24 16.29
CA VAL A 38 -19.84 -4.52 15.82
C VAL A 38 -20.88 -5.53 15.31
N ASP A 39 -22.13 -5.41 15.76
CA ASP A 39 -23.23 -6.28 15.32
C ASP A 39 -23.44 -6.21 13.79
N LYS A 40 -23.77 -7.35 13.17
CA LYS A 40 -24.10 -7.45 11.75
C LYS A 40 -25.47 -8.14 11.58
N PRO A 41 -26.51 -7.43 11.10
CA PRO A 41 -26.57 -6.00 10.78
C PRO A 41 -26.39 -5.09 12.01
N CYS A 42 -25.82 -3.89 11.84
CA CYS A 42 -25.54 -3.01 12.97
C CYS A 42 -26.82 -2.43 13.59
N GLN A 43 -26.79 -2.14 14.89
CA GLN A 43 -27.98 -1.70 15.64
C GLN A 43 -28.69 -0.48 15.03
N GLN A 44 -27.92 0.43 14.44
CA GLN A 44 -28.46 1.63 13.80
C GLN A 44 -29.24 1.28 12.52
N CYS A 45 -28.71 0.38 11.69
CA CYS A 45 -29.41 -0.12 10.52
C CYS A 45 -30.67 -0.90 10.90
N VAL A 46 -30.61 -1.73 11.96
CA VAL A 46 -31.78 -2.44 12.48
C VAL A 46 -32.87 -1.47 12.94
N LYS A 47 -32.50 -0.47 13.76
CA LYS A 47 -33.44 0.51 14.30
C LYS A 47 -34.17 1.31 13.21
N HIS A 48 -33.45 1.66 12.14
CA HIS A 48 -33.98 2.48 11.05
C HIS A 48 -34.46 1.65 9.86
N SER A 49 -34.41 0.31 9.95
CA SER A 49 -34.75 -0.61 8.85
C SER A 49 -34.00 -0.29 7.55
N HIS A 50 -32.73 0.10 7.68
CA HIS A 50 -31.84 0.32 6.54
C HIS A 50 -31.06 -0.95 6.21
N GLU A 51 -30.70 -1.12 4.95
CA GLU A 51 -29.79 -2.17 4.51
C GLU A 51 -28.39 -1.93 5.11
N CYS A 52 -27.84 -2.94 5.79
CA CYS A 52 -26.52 -2.86 6.42
C CYS A 52 -25.47 -3.54 5.55
N VAL A 53 -24.88 -2.76 4.63
CA VAL A 53 -23.83 -3.27 3.73
C VAL A 53 -22.45 -2.90 4.26
N TRP A 54 -21.55 -3.87 4.30
CA TRP A 54 -20.16 -3.67 4.70
C TRP A 54 -19.27 -3.76 3.48
N ASP A 55 -18.71 -2.63 3.07
CA ASP A 55 -17.78 -2.58 1.96
C ASP A 55 -16.34 -2.60 2.49
N GLU A 56 -15.70 -3.77 2.44
CA GLU A 56 -14.30 -3.93 2.85
C GLU A 56 -13.32 -3.13 1.98
N SER A 57 -13.72 -2.75 0.76
CA SER A 57 -12.92 -1.92 -0.16
C SER A 57 -12.93 -0.44 0.21
N SER A 58 -13.89 0.00 1.03
CA SER A 58 -14.00 1.38 1.52
C SER A 58 -13.02 1.72 2.66
N ASP A 59 -12.30 0.72 3.20
CA ASP A 59 -11.29 0.96 4.23
C ASP A 59 -10.12 1.76 3.64
N GLY A 60 -10.14 3.08 3.87
CA GLY A 60 -9.12 4.01 3.40
C GLY A 60 -7.70 3.64 3.85
N ARG A 61 -7.55 2.90 4.96
CA ARG A 61 -6.24 2.38 5.39
C ARG A 61 -5.70 1.34 4.42
N ARG A 62 -6.57 0.49 3.86
CA ARG A 62 -6.18 -0.49 2.84
C ARG A 62 -5.71 0.20 1.56
N LYS A 63 -6.41 1.26 1.14
CA LYS A 63 -5.97 2.10 0.01
C LYS A 63 -4.64 2.79 0.28
N ALA A 64 -4.40 3.28 1.50
CA ALA A 64 -3.13 3.88 1.90
C ALA A 64 -1.98 2.86 1.91
N ALA A 65 -2.21 1.66 2.47
CA ALA A 65 -1.21 0.58 2.49
C ALA A 65 -0.84 0.11 1.06
N LEU A 66 -1.83 -0.05 0.17
CA LEU A 66 -1.58 -0.40 -1.23
C LEU A 66 -0.78 0.69 -1.95
N LYS A 67 -1.11 1.97 -1.73
CA LYS A 67 -0.36 3.09 -2.31
C LYS A 67 1.07 3.16 -1.77
N SER A 68 1.27 2.91 -0.48
CA SER A 68 2.60 2.87 0.12
C SER A 68 3.43 1.74 -0.49
N ALA A 69 2.87 0.53 -0.56
CA ALA A 69 3.55 -0.61 -1.19
C ALA A 69 3.87 -0.35 -2.67
N GLN A 70 2.96 0.29 -3.41
CA GLN A 70 3.21 0.69 -4.79
C GLN A 70 4.35 1.71 -4.89
N HIS A 71 4.35 2.72 -4.02
CA HIS A 71 5.42 3.71 -3.95
C HIS A 71 6.78 3.05 -3.64
N ASP A 72 6.80 2.09 -2.70
CA ASP A 72 8.01 1.35 -2.36
C ASP A 72 8.52 0.53 -3.55
N LEU A 73 7.62 -0.11 -4.31
CA LEU A 73 8.00 -0.84 -5.53
C LEU A 73 8.56 0.09 -6.62
N ASP A 74 7.91 1.23 -6.87
CA ASP A 74 8.35 2.20 -7.87
C ASP A 74 9.70 2.83 -7.48
N HIS A 75 9.88 3.11 -6.19
CA HIS A 75 11.15 3.57 -5.65
C HIS A 75 12.25 2.53 -5.90
N ASN A 76 12.07 1.28 -5.47
CA ASN A 76 13.04 0.19 -5.69
C ASN A 76 13.35 -0.02 -7.18
N ARG A 77 12.33 0.04 -8.06
CA ARG A 77 12.55 -0.06 -9.50
C ARG A 77 13.44 1.06 -10.03
N THR A 78 13.28 2.27 -9.51
CA THR A 78 14.11 3.42 -9.87
C THR A 78 15.57 3.19 -9.45
N ILE A 79 15.78 2.70 -8.21
CA ILE A 79 17.11 2.33 -7.70
C ILE A 79 17.79 1.32 -8.64
N LEU A 80 17.09 0.23 -8.96
CA LEU A 80 17.64 -0.86 -9.76
C LEU A 80 18.02 -0.39 -11.17
N ASN A 81 17.21 0.47 -11.80
CA ASN A 81 17.54 1.02 -13.11
C ASN A 81 18.76 1.94 -13.06
N GLN A 82 18.89 2.76 -12.03
CA GLN A 82 20.06 3.64 -11.85
C GLN A 82 21.34 2.82 -11.64
N LEU A 83 21.27 1.75 -10.85
CA LEU A 83 22.38 0.82 -10.67
C LEU A 83 22.74 0.11 -11.98
N PHE A 84 21.73 -0.37 -12.71
CA PHE A 84 21.96 -1.03 -14.00
C PHE A 84 22.66 -0.10 -14.99
N ASN A 85 22.20 1.16 -15.09
CA ASN A 85 22.83 2.16 -15.94
C ASN A 85 24.26 2.47 -15.48
N ALA A 86 24.50 2.57 -14.16
CA ALA A 86 25.84 2.77 -13.64
C ALA A 86 26.76 1.58 -14.00
N ILE A 87 26.31 0.34 -13.86
CA ILE A 87 27.10 -0.84 -14.26
C ILE A 87 27.37 -0.85 -15.77
N HIS A 88 26.38 -0.43 -16.58
CA HIS A 88 26.51 -0.40 -18.03
C HIS A 88 27.48 0.67 -18.52
N GLU A 89 27.46 1.85 -17.91
CA GLU A 89 28.22 3.03 -18.37
C GLU A 89 29.56 3.20 -17.62
N CYS A 90 29.72 2.63 -16.41
CA CYS A 90 30.93 2.82 -15.62
C CYS A 90 32.14 2.06 -16.20
N GLU A 91 33.28 2.73 -16.16
CA GLU A 91 34.59 2.14 -16.38
C GLU A 91 35.00 1.25 -15.18
N CYS A 92 35.95 0.33 -15.40
CA CYS A 92 36.31 -0.72 -14.43
C CYS A 92 36.67 -0.22 -13.02
N GLU A 93 37.30 0.95 -12.87
CA GLU A 93 37.71 1.49 -11.57
C GLU A 93 36.50 1.98 -10.76
N SER A 94 35.64 2.81 -11.37
CA SER A 94 34.40 3.30 -10.73
C SER A 94 33.43 2.16 -10.38
N LEU A 95 33.38 1.11 -11.22
CA LEU A 95 32.57 -0.07 -10.93
C LEU A 95 33.10 -0.86 -9.73
N GLN A 96 34.42 -0.95 -9.56
CA GLN A 96 35.03 -1.61 -8.39
C GLN A 96 34.70 -0.88 -7.09
N ASP A 97 34.71 0.45 -7.10
CA ASP A 97 34.32 1.27 -5.94
C ASP A 97 32.86 1.03 -5.54
N ILE A 98 31.94 1.03 -6.51
CA ILE A 98 30.51 0.73 -6.27
C ILE A 98 30.35 -0.67 -5.68
N ILE A 99 31.02 -1.68 -6.24
CA ILE A 99 30.97 -3.06 -5.75
C ILE A 99 31.54 -3.15 -4.34
N GLN A 100 32.63 -2.44 -4.04
CA GLN A 100 33.25 -2.43 -2.73
C GLN A 100 32.32 -1.84 -1.67
N VAL A 101 31.64 -0.73 -2.00
CA VAL A 101 30.67 -0.08 -1.11
C VAL A 101 29.46 -0.98 -0.84
N ILE A 102 28.95 -1.68 -1.86
CA ILE A 102 27.89 -2.69 -1.69
C ILE A 102 28.36 -3.81 -0.75
N LYS A 103 29.58 -4.32 -0.94
CA LYS A 103 30.15 -5.39 -0.09
C LYS A 103 30.38 -4.95 1.35
N GLN A 104 30.55 -3.65 1.60
CA GLN A 104 30.68 -3.08 2.94
C GLN A 104 29.33 -2.89 3.65
N GLY A 105 28.22 -3.23 3.00
CA GLY A 105 26.88 -3.14 3.59
C GLY A 105 26.24 -1.75 3.49
N ALA A 106 26.66 -0.95 2.51
CA ALA A 106 26.03 0.34 2.25
C ALA A 106 24.54 0.19 1.93
N THR A 107 23.77 1.21 2.31
CA THR A 107 22.35 1.26 2.01
C THR A 107 22.12 1.52 0.51
N PRO A 108 20.99 1.07 -0.06
CA PRO A 108 20.66 1.33 -1.46
C PRO A 108 20.73 2.82 -1.82
N GLU A 109 20.33 3.72 -0.92
CA GLU A 109 20.38 5.17 -1.15
C GLU A 109 21.82 5.70 -1.30
N GLU A 110 22.76 5.22 -0.49
CA GLU A 110 24.17 5.60 -0.57
C GLU A 110 24.79 5.14 -1.89
N VAL A 111 24.47 3.91 -2.30
CA VAL A 111 24.96 3.35 -3.57
C VAL A 111 24.40 4.13 -4.76
N ILE A 112 23.13 4.51 -4.74
CA ILE A 112 22.52 5.35 -5.81
C ILE A 112 23.17 6.71 -5.88
N LYS A 113 23.35 7.36 -4.73
CA LYS A 113 23.93 8.71 -4.67
C LYS A 113 25.31 8.70 -5.33
N MET A 114 26.10 7.68 -5.04
CA MET A 114 27.41 7.44 -5.64
C MET A 114 27.31 7.14 -7.14
N ALA A 115 26.50 6.15 -7.53
CA ALA A 115 26.27 5.77 -8.93
C ALA A 115 25.79 6.95 -9.80
N THR A 116 24.87 7.77 -9.29
CA THR A 116 24.34 8.94 -10.00
C THR A 116 25.41 10.01 -10.16
N GLU A 117 26.31 10.17 -9.18
CA GLU A 117 27.40 11.13 -9.28
C GLU A 117 28.44 10.70 -10.33
N TYR A 118 28.75 9.40 -10.41
CA TYR A 118 29.59 8.88 -11.49
C TYR A 118 28.94 9.05 -12.87
N LEU A 119 27.64 8.77 -13.00
CA LEU A 119 26.91 8.93 -14.26
C LEU A 119 26.91 10.39 -14.79
N LYS A 120 26.97 11.40 -13.91
CA LYS A 120 27.06 12.81 -14.33
C LYS A 120 28.42 13.17 -14.94
N GLN A 121 29.46 12.41 -14.63
CA GLN A 121 30.83 12.66 -15.08
C GLN A 121 31.11 12.02 -16.44
N ILE A 122 30.24 11.11 -16.88
CA ILE A 122 30.32 10.46 -18.19
C ILE A 122 29.78 11.44 -19.23
N PRO A 123 30.56 11.80 -20.27
CA PRO A 123 30.03 12.56 -21.40
C PRO A 123 28.92 11.71 -22.03
N VAL A 124 27.68 12.20 -21.94
CA VAL A 124 26.49 11.53 -22.47
C VAL A 124 26.67 11.31 -23.96
N HIS A 125 27.19 10.14 -24.36
CA HIS A 125 27.23 9.76 -25.75
C HIS A 125 25.77 9.43 -26.11
N PRO A 126 25.16 10.13 -27.09
CA PRO A 126 23.79 9.85 -27.46
C PRO A 126 23.73 8.40 -27.96
N TYR A 127 22.99 7.58 -27.24
CA TYR A 127 22.75 6.20 -27.62
C TYR A 127 22.14 6.18 -29.03
N PRO A 128 22.64 5.36 -29.97
CA PRO A 128 22.03 5.25 -31.28
C PRO A 128 20.60 4.73 -31.10
N LYS A 129 19.63 5.49 -31.59
CA LYS A 129 18.22 5.07 -31.64
C LYS A 129 18.19 3.69 -32.29
N LYS A 130 17.65 2.69 -31.58
CA LYS A 130 17.27 1.43 -32.23
C LYS A 130 16.25 1.81 -33.29
N GLU A 131 16.65 1.71 -34.55
CA GLU A 131 15.74 1.83 -35.68
C GLU A 131 14.61 0.82 -35.46
N ALA A 132 13.39 1.31 -35.59
CA ALA A 132 12.20 0.49 -35.49
C ALA A 132 12.32 -0.62 -36.53
N SER A 133 12.37 -1.88 -36.09
CA SER A 133 12.06 -2.99 -36.98
C SER A 133 10.55 -2.94 -37.24
N GLU A 134 10.17 -2.17 -38.25
CA GLU A 134 9.09 -2.56 -39.14
C GLU A 134 9.36 -4.00 -39.59
N ASN A 135 8.40 -4.89 -39.34
CA ASN A 135 8.12 -5.98 -40.26
C ASN A 135 6.64 -6.35 -40.11
N THR A 136 5.85 -5.70 -40.96
CA THR A 136 4.89 -6.29 -41.90
C THR A 136 4.01 -7.46 -41.42
N GLU A 137 2.72 -7.14 -41.30
CA GLU A 137 1.61 -8.01 -41.70
C GLU A 137 1.87 -8.61 -43.09
N GLU A 138 1.79 -9.94 -43.22
CA GLU A 138 1.26 -10.65 -44.40
C GLU A 138 1.30 -12.17 -44.15
N GLN A 139 0.13 -12.75 -43.79
CA GLN A 139 -0.47 -13.94 -44.41
C GLN A 139 -1.84 -14.25 -43.79
#